data_AF-A0ABD6VWJ3-F1
#
_entry.id   AF-A0ABD6VWJ3-F1
#
_cell.length_a   1.000
_cell.length_b   1.000
_cell.length_c   1.000
_cell.angle_alpha   90.00
_cell.angle_beta   90.00
_cell.angle_gamma   90.00
#
_symmetry.space_group_name_H-M   'P 1'
#
loop_
_entity.id
_entity.type
_entity.pdbx_description
1 polymer ?
#
loop_
_entity_poly.entity_id
_entity_poly.type
_entity_poly.pdbx_seq_one_letter_code
_entity_poly.pdbx_strand_id
1 'polypeptide(L)' 'MNVTRVLNFQPGKETFLASLINFIIFIANWSLSVRRLHDTDRRGWWVLLWYVPIIGQIWLLIYFLLPTKKNRWNDRLA' A
#
# COMPACT_ATOMS: atom_id res chain seq x y z
N MET A 1 35.81 10.46 -20.94
CA MET A 1 34.76 10.29 -19.90
C MET A 1 35.45 9.78 -18.64
N ASN A 2 35.47 10.57 -17.57
CA ASN A 2 36.13 10.17 -16.32
C ASN A 2 35.34 9.05 -15.65
N VAL A 3 35.83 7.82 -15.78
CA VAL A 3 35.29 6.60 -15.17
C VAL A 3 35.23 6.65 -13.63
N THR A 4 35.80 7.69 -13.01
CA THR A 4 35.76 7.92 -11.58
C THR A 4 34.35 8.18 -11.04
N ARG A 5 33.36 8.59 -11.86
CA ARG A 5 31.99 8.85 -11.35
C ARG A 5 31.19 7.58 -10.99
N VAL A 6 31.43 6.46 -11.67
CA VAL A 6 30.79 5.17 -11.36
C VAL A 6 31.47 4.45 -10.21
N LEU A 7 32.76 4.72 -9.96
CA LEU A 7 33.54 4.12 -8.87
C LEU A 7 33.44 4.92 -7.55
N ASN A 8 33.03 6.19 -7.59
CA ASN A 8 32.74 7.02 -6.40
C ASN A 8 31.27 6.90 -5.94
N PHE A 9 30.63 5.74 -6.15
CA PHE A 9 29.38 5.41 -5.46
C PHE A 9 29.71 5.21 -3.98
N GLN A 10 29.62 6.27 -3.17
CA GLN A 10 29.83 6.21 -1.74
C GLN A 10 28.67 5.42 -1.12
N PRO A 11 28.84 4.14 -0.75
CA PRO A 11 27.77 3.36 -0.16
C PRO A 11 27.53 3.95 1.24
N GLY A 12 26.38 4.58 1.45
CA GLY A 12 26.02 5.15 2.75
C GLY A 12 25.17 6.42 2.69
N LYS A 13 25.43 7.34 1.74
CA LYS A 13 24.65 8.58 1.60
C LYS A 13 23.44 8.40 0.68
N GLU A 14 23.65 7.78 -0.47
CA GLU A 14 22.59 7.46 -1.46
C GLU A 14 21.54 6.50 -0.87
N THR A 15 21.97 5.57 -0.02
CA THR A 15 21.11 4.56 0.62
C THR A 15 20.18 5.15 1.67
N PHE A 16 20.57 6.23 2.34
CA PHE A 16 19.72 6.86 3.37
C PHE A 16 18.50 7.56 2.74
N LEU A 17 18.72 8.34 1.68
CA LEU A 17 17.65 8.99 0.94
C LEU A 17 16.69 7.96 0.32
N ALA A 18 17.24 6.89 -0.27
CA ALA A 18 16.45 5.80 -0.80
C ALA A 18 15.61 5.10 0.29
N SER A 19 16.17 4.89 1.49
CA SER A 19 15.45 4.30 2.63
C SER A 19 14.29 5.20 3.08
N LEU A 20 14.48 6.51 3.14
CA LEU A 20 13.44 7.45 3.54
C LEU A 20 12.28 7.48 2.54
N ILE A 21 12.60 7.51 1.24
CA ILE A 21 11.59 7.46 0.16
C ILE A 21 10.78 6.16 0.25
N ASN A 22 11.46 5.02 0.42
CA ASN A 22 10.78 3.73 0.58
C ASN A 22 9.85 3.71 1.80
N PHE A 23 10.25 4.33 2.91
CA PHE A 23 9.42 4.41 4.11
C PHE A 23 8.16 5.27 3.91
N ILE A 24 8.28 6.40 3.23
CA ILE A 24 7.12 7.24 2.87
C ILE A 24 6.16 6.47 1.96
N ILE A 25 6.69 5.78 0.94
CA ILE A 25 5.89 4.95 0.04
C ILE A 25 5.23 3.79 0.79
N PHE A 26 5.91 3.18 1.76
CA PHE A 26 5.35 2.15 2.61
C PHE A 26 4.13 2.65 3.39
N ILE A 27 4.24 3.81 4.05
CA ILE A 27 3.13 4.43 4.77
C ILE A 27 1.98 4.80 3.81
N ALA A 28 2.30 5.32 2.62
CA ALA A 28 1.30 5.65 1.61
C ALA A 28 0.49 4.42 1.18
N ASN A 29 1.17 3.31 0.87
CA ASN A 29 0.51 2.04 0.52
C ASN A 29 -0.34 1.50 1.68
N TRP A 30 0.14 1.60 2.91
CA TRP A 30 -0.61 1.22 4.10
C TRP A 30 -1.89 2.04 4.25
N SER A 31 -1.77 3.36 4.15
CA SER A 31 -2.90 4.31 4.25
C SER A 31 -3.96 4.07 3.17
N LEU A 32 -3.52 3.85 1.92
CA LEU A 32 -4.42 3.51 0.79
C LEU A 32 -5.17 2.21 1.03
N SER A 33 -4.50 1.19 1.55
CA SER A 33 -5.12 -0.11 1.87
C SER A 33 -6.20 0.03 2.95
N VAL A 34 -5.94 0.83 3.99
CA VAL A 34 -6.91 1.12 5.06
C VAL A 34 -8.13 1.85 4.50
N ARG A 35 -7.91 2.88 3.65
CA ARG A 35 -9.00 3.61 3.00
C ARG A 35 -9.84 2.71 2.11
N ARG A 36 -9.23 1.86 1.27
CA ARG A 36 -9.96 0.96 0.38
C ARG A 36 -10.84 -0.01 1.15
N LEU A 37 -10.34 -0.52 2.29
CA LEU A 37 -11.15 -1.35 3.17
C LEU A 37 -12.29 -0.57 3.83
N HIS A 38 -12.01 0.65 4.26
CA HIS A 38 -13.01 1.53 4.86
C HIS A 38 -14.14 1.86 3.86
N ASP A 39 -13.80 2.08 2.58
CA ASP A 39 -14.76 2.32 1.50
C ASP A 39 -15.68 1.11 1.23
N THR A 40 -15.33 -0.07 1.75
CA THR A 40 -16.17 -1.30 1.70
C THR A 40 -16.94 -1.57 2.99
N ASP A 41 -17.08 -0.57 3.88
CA ASP A 41 -17.67 -0.69 5.23
C ASP A 41 -16.96 -1.73 6.13
N ARG A 42 -15.69 -2.04 5.87
CA ARG A 42 -14.89 -2.97 6.68
C ARG A 42 -13.99 -2.21 7.65
N ARG A 43 -13.76 -2.78 8.84
CA ARG A 43 -12.92 -2.17 9.88
C ARG A 43 -11.47 -2.10 9.38
N GLY A 44 -10.77 -0.97 9.59
CA GLY A 44 -9.38 -0.79 9.15
C GLY A 44 -8.38 -1.79 9.73
N TRP A 45 -8.73 -2.47 10.83
CA TRP A 45 -7.94 -3.52 11.48
C TRP A 45 -7.60 -4.72 10.59
N TRP A 46 -8.39 -4.98 9.55
CA TRP A 46 -8.14 -6.08 8.62
C TRP A 46 -6.87 -5.88 7.78
N VAL A 47 -6.34 -4.66 7.66
CA VAL A 47 -5.03 -4.40 7.04
C VAL A 47 -3.89 -5.08 7.80
N LEU A 48 -4.03 -5.36 9.10
CA LEU A 48 -3.02 -6.10 9.87
C LEU A 48 -2.79 -7.53 9.34
N LEU A 49 -3.75 -8.09 8.58
CA LEU A 49 -3.53 -9.35 7.89
C LEU A 49 -2.38 -9.29 6.89
N TRP A 50 -1.94 -8.11 6.44
CA TRP A 50 -0.76 -7.97 5.58
C TRP A 50 0.53 -8.52 6.23
N TYR A 51 0.59 -8.56 7.58
CA TYR A 51 1.69 -9.19 8.32
C TYR A 51 1.62 -10.73 8.36
N VAL A 52 0.48 -11.34 7.98
CA VAL A 52 0.31 -12.79 7.89
C VAL A 52 0.62 -13.23 6.44
N PRO A 53 1.77 -13.89 6.18
CA PRO A 53 2.14 -14.28 4.83
C PRO A 53 1.14 -15.30 4.27
N ILE A 54 0.96 -15.27 2.94
CA ILE A 54 0.08 -16.15 2.16
C ILE A 54 -1.41 -15.90 2.44
N ILE A 55 -1.90 -16.22 3.64
CA ILE A 55 -3.33 -16.18 3.96
C ILE A 55 -3.86 -14.74 3.97
N GLY A 56 -3.11 -13.82 4.61
CA GLY A 56 -3.54 -12.43 4.72
C GLY A 56 -3.50 -11.68 3.39
N GLN A 57 -2.52 -11.98 2.54
CA GLN A 57 -2.44 -11.43 1.19
C GLN A 57 -3.60 -11.90 0.31
N ILE A 58 -3.93 -13.20 0.33
CA ILE A 58 -5.07 -13.75 -0.40
C ILE A 58 -6.37 -13.10 0.07
N TRP A 59 -6.55 -12.94 1.39
CA TRP A 59 -7.76 -12.35 1.95
C TRP A 59 -7.93 -10.87 1.59
N LEU A 60 -6.85 -10.09 1.64
CA LEU A 60 -6.85 -8.68 1.22
C LEU A 60 -7.08 -8.53 -0.30
N LEU A 61 -6.50 -9.42 -1.10
CA LEU A 61 -6.73 -9.47 -2.55
C LEU A 61 -8.22 -9.68 -2.84
N ILE A 62 -8.85 -10.66 -2.18
CA ILE A 62 -10.29 -10.90 -2.28
C ILE A 62 -11.07 -9.62 -1.96
N TYR A 63 -10.78 -8.95 -0.84
CA TYR A 63 -11.48 -7.71 -0.49
C TYR A 63 -11.29 -6.57 -1.49
N PHE A 64 -10.13 -6.48 -2.14
CA PHE A 64 -9.90 -5.46 -3.16
C PHE A 64 -10.66 -5.72 -4.46
N LEU A 65 -10.88 -7.00 -4.79
CA LEU A 65 -11.68 -7.43 -5.95
C LEU A 65 -13.20 -7.33 -5.72
N LEU A 66 -13.65 -7.33 -4.47
CA LEU A 66 -15.08 -7.21 -4.18
C LEU A 66 -15.64 -5.83 -4.56
N PRO A 67 -16.88 -5.79 -5.08
CA PRO A 67 -17.56 -4.53 -5.37
C PRO A 67 -17.84 -3.77 -4.06
N THR A 68 -17.78 -2.44 -4.15
CA THR A 68 -18.23 -1.58 -3.05
C THR A 68 -19.72 -1.83 -2.78
N LYS A 69 -20.10 -1.84 -1.50
CA LYS A 69 -21.47 -2.09 -1.05
C LYS A 69 -22.42 -1.02 -1.63
N LYS A 70 -23.64 -1.42 -2.03
CA LYS A 70 -24.67 -0.50 -2.52
C LYS A 70 -24.95 0.56 -1.45
N ASN A 71 -24.79 1.83 -1.80
CA ASN A 71 -25.14 2.95 -0.92
C ASN A 71 -26.63 3.28 -1.09
N ARG A 72 -27.22 3.95 -0.08
CA ARG A 72 -28.64 4.35 -0.06
C ARG A 72 -29.07 5.23 -1.25
N TRP A 73 -28.12 5.80 -1.99
CA TRP A 73 -28.39 6.68 -3.11
C TRP A 73 -28.63 5.91 -4.41
N ASN A 74 -27.95 4.78 -4.62
CA ASN A 74 -28.16 3.91 -5.78
C ASN A 74 -29.57 3.29 -5.83
N ASP A 75 -30.27 3.21 -4.69
CA ASP A 75 -31.66 2.71 -4.65
C ASP A 75 -32.70 3.75 -5.11
N ARG A 76 -32.33 5.04 -5.18
CA ARG A 76 -33.27 6.14 -5.52
C ARG A 76 -33.26 6.54 -6.98
N LEU A 77 -32.33 6.00 -7.76
CA LEU A 77 -32.11 6.32 -9.17
C LEU A 77 -32.49 5.16 -10.11
N ALA A 78 -33.08 4.09 -9.57
CA ALA A 78 -33.62 2.94 -10.28
C ALA A 78 -35.15 2.97 -10.21
#